data_AF-A0A2X1X020-F1
#
_entry.id   AF-A0A2X1X020-F1
#
_cell.length_a   1.000
_cell.length_b   1.000
_cell.length_c   1.000
_cell.angle_alpha   90.00
_cell.angle_beta   90.00
_cell.angle_gamma   90.00
#
_symmetry.space_group_name_H-M   'P 1'
#
loop_
_entity.id
_entity.type
_entity.pdbx_description
1 polymer ?
#
loop_
_entity_poly.entity_id
_entity_poly.type
_entity_poly.pdbx_seq_one_letter_code
_entity_poly.pdbx_strand_id
1 'polypeptide(L)'
;MYSEKSLIIELMGKHSNVILIDNESKKIIDSLKRVNFNLSSVREVLPGLTYNEEDISSGLNPCDTDSIIDLIKISQENLNLKSFFLKNFTGISPQMCSELEYRSDIDFKRNISSLNEEEMENLNKNFLSIFKDIRDNKFSIKKSLEMMSLKTSIQLI
;
A
#
# COMPACT_ATOMS: atom_id res chain seq x y z
N MET A 1 -14.41 29.17 -20.46
CA MET A 1 -14.20 28.29 -19.29
C MET A 1 -12.95 27.47 -19.56
N TYR A 2 -11.94 27.56 -18.70
CA TYR A 2 -10.76 26.68 -18.81
C TYR A 2 -11.13 25.34 -18.19
N SER A 3 -10.82 24.24 -18.87
CA SER A 3 -10.98 22.91 -18.28
C SER A 3 -9.77 22.61 -17.40
N GLU A 4 -10.03 22.29 -16.13
CA GLU A 4 -9.02 21.93 -15.12
C GLU A 4 -8.40 20.58 -15.45
N LYS A 5 -7.06 20.49 -15.33
CA LYS A 5 -6.29 19.28 -15.60
C LYS A 5 -5.61 18.78 -14.33
N SER A 6 -5.51 17.47 -14.20
CA SER A 6 -4.82 16.83 -13.09
C SER A 6 -3.62 16.04 -13.60
N LEU A 7 -2.48 16.16 -12.92
CA LEU A 7 -1.30 15.35 -13.17
C LEU A 7 -1.25 14.23 -12.14
N ILE A 8 -1.48 13.01 -12.58
CA ILE A 8 -1.44 11.82 -11.75
C ILE A 8 -0.05 11.21 -11.80
N ILE A 9 0.54 10.93 -10.63
CA ILE A 9 1.87 10.33 -10.51
C ILE A 9 1.73 8.98 -9.81
N GLU A 10 2.02 7.91 -10.54
CA GLU A 10 1.96 6.54 -10.02
C GLU A 10 3.36 6.04 -9.70
N LEU A 11 3.58 5.59 -8.46
CA LEU A 11 4.87 5.12 -7.96
C LEU A 11 4.80 3.62 -7.63
N MET A 12 5.14 2.77 -8.60
CA MET A 12 5.02 1.31 -8.52
C MET A 12 6.25 0.57 -9.10
N GLY A 13 7.42 1.24 -9.12
CA GLY A 13 8.66 0.70 -9.68
C GLY A 13 8.65 0.66 -11.22
N LYS A 14 8.82 -0.50 -11.83
CA LYS A 14 8.83 -0.63 -13.31
C LYS A 14 7.51 -0.15 -13.95
N HIS A 15 6.42 -0.22 -13.19
CA HIS A 15 5.08 0.21 -13.59
C HIS A 15 4.77 1.67 -13.29
N SER A 16 5.68 2.44 -12.67
CA SER A 16 5.47 3.87 -12.40
C SER A 16 5.16 4.64 -13.68
N ASN A 17 4.25 5.61 -13.59
CA ASN A 17 3.79 6.41 -14.72
C ASN A 17 3.46 7.85 -14.29
N VAL A 18 3.38 8.75 -15.26
CA VAL A 18 2.88 10.12 -15.10
C VAL A 18 1.81 10.33 -16.15
N ILE A 19 0.59 10.65 -15.73
CA ILE A 19 -0.60 10.67 -16.59
C ILE A 19 -1.28 12.02 -16.43
N LEU A 20 -1.47 12.73 -17.54
CA LEU A 20 -2.23 13.97 -17.57
C LEU A 20 -3.67 13.65 -17.92
N ILE A 21 -4.62 14.10 -17.09
CA ILE A 21 -6.04 13.87 -17.31
C ILE A 21 -6.84 15.18 -17.32
N ASP A 22 -7.96 15.15 -18.03
CA ASP A 22 -9.04 16.12 -17.88
C ASP A 22 -9.79 15.84 -16.57
N ASN A 23 -9.95 16.84 -15.70
CA ASN A 23 -10.46 16.58 -14.35
C ASN A 23 -11.96 16.25 -14.32
N GLU A 24 -12.75 16.84 -15.23
CA GLU A 24 -14.20 16.64 -15.32
C GLU A 24 -14.55 15.29 -15.96
N SER A 25 -13.98 14.99 -17.12
CA SER A 25 -14.28 13.74 -17.84
C SER A 25 -13.42 12.56 -17.40
N LYS A 26 -12.38 12.79 -16.60
CA LYS A 26 -11.33 11.82 -16.24
C LYS A 26 -10.62 11.20 -17.45
N LYS A 27 -10.75 11.78 -18.64
CA LYS A 27 -10.09 11.29 -19.85
C LYS A 27 -8.60 11.57 -19.81
N ILE A 28 -7.81 10.57 -20.17
CA ILE A 28 -6.37 10.68 -20.37
C ILE A 28 -6.12 11.58 -21.57
N ILE A 29 -5.34 12.63 -21.34
CA ILE A 29 -4.86 13.55 -22.38
C ILE A 29 -3.57 12.98 -22.95
N ASP A 30 -2.61 12.65 -22.08
CA ASP A 30 -1.41 11.91 -22.46
C ASP A 30 -0.78 11.22 -21.23
N SER A 31 0.24 10.40 -21.47
CA SER A 31 1.00 9.73 -20.42
C SER A 31 2.47 9.59 -20.82
N LEU A 32 3.36 9.56 -19.82
CA LEU A 32 4.79 9.31 -20.03
C LEU A 32 5.02 7.90 -20.59
N LYS A 33 4.25 6.91 -20.13
CA LYS A 33 4.23 5.54 -20.65
C LYS A 33 2.83 5.19 -21.14
N ARG A 34 2.72 5.01 -22.46
CA ARG A 34 1.50 4.47 -23.09
C ARG A 34 1.48 2.96 -22.93
N VAL A 35 0.39 2.43 -22.40
CA VAL A 35 0.21 0.99 -22.15
C VAL A 35 -0.97 0.52 -22.98
N ASN A 36 -0.72 -0.36 -23.95
CA ASN A 36 -1.77 -1.03 -24.71
C ASN A 36 -2.08 -2.40 -24.09
N PHE A 37 -3.15 -3.03 -24.56
CA PHE A 37 -3.57 -4.36 -24.08
C PHE A 37 -2.49 -5.45 -24.22
N ASN A 38 -1.56 -5.31 -25.17
CA ASN A 38 -0.45 -6.25 -25.36
C ASN A 38 0.64 -6.13 -24.28
N LEU A 39 0.79 -4.95 -23.66
CA LEU A 39 1.80 -4.68 -22.65
C LEU A 39 1.32 -4.94 -21.23
N SER A 40 0.01 -4.94 -21.00
CA SER A 40 -0.59 -5.16 -19.68
C SER A 40 -1.97 -5.78 -19.80
N SER A 41 -2.20 -6.85 -19.03
CA SER A 41 -3.54 -7.42 -18.82
C SER A 41 -4.34 -6.69 -17.73
N VAL A 42 -3.74 -5.71 -17.05
CA VAL A 42 -4.38 -5.01 -15.92
C VAL A 42 -5.25 -3.87 -16.43
N ARG A 43 -4.67 -2.97 -17.24
CA ARG A 43 -5.37 -1.83 -17.83
C ARG A 43 -4.59 -1.21 -18.98
N GLU A 44 -5.31 -0.49 -19.83
CA GLU A 44 -4.72 0.36 -20.87
C GLU A 44 -4.55 1.80 -20.37
N VAL A 45 -3.48 2.46 -20.83
CA VAL A 45 -3.20 3.87 -20.56
C VAL A 45 -2.89 4.52 -21.90
N LEU A 46 -3.93 5.09 -22.53
CA LEU A 46 -3.87 5.70 -23.85
C LEU A 46 -4.72 6.99 -23.88
N PRO A 47 -4.32 8.01 -24.67
CA PRO A 47 -5.12 9.21 -24.87
C PRO A 47 -6.57 8.89 -25.29
N GLY A 48 -7.53 9.59 -24.68
CA GLY A 48 -8.96 9.44 -24.94
C GLY A 48 -9.67 8.39 -24.09
N LEU A 49 -8.93 7.46 -23.47
CA LEU A 49 -9.50 6.52 -22.49
C LEU A 49 -9.76 7.20 -21.14
N THR A 50 -10.68 6.65 -20.36
CA THR A 50 -10.97 7.15 -19.00
C THR A 50 -9.94 6.58 -18.01
N TYR A 51 -9.36 7.44 -17.18
CA TYR A 51 -8.52 7.03 -16.06
C TYR A 51 -9.39 6.47 -14.93
N ASN A 52 -9.06 5.26 -14.48
CA ASN A 52 -9.71 4.61 -13.33
C ASN A 52 -8.66 4.10 -12.34
N GLU A 53 -8.78 4.50 -11.08
CA GLU A 53 -7.89 4.07 -9.99
C GLU A 53 -8.21 2.65 -9.52
N GLU A 54 -9.47 2.22 -9.63
CA GLU A 54 -9.92 0.88 -9.21
C GLU A 54 -9.27 -0.24 -10.02
N ASP A 55 -8.86 0.05 -11.26
CA ASP A 55 -8.12 -0.87 -12.12
C ASP A 55 -6.72 -1.20 -11.55
N ILE A 56 -6.21 -0.40 -10.60
CA ILE A 56 -4.86 -0.54 -10.04
C ILE A 56 -4.87 -1.44 -8.80
N SER A 57 -5.87 -1.29 -7.93
CA SER A 57 -6.02 -2.12 -6.72
C SER A 57 -7.44 -2.08 -6.18
N SER A 58 -7.93 -3.22 -5.72
CA SER A 58 -9.19 -3.36 -4.98
C SER A 58 -8.99 -3.55 -3.47
N GLY A 59 -7.76 -3.46 -2.98
CA GLY A 59 -7.44 -3.62 -1.56
C GLY A 59 -7.95 -2.43 -0.72
N LEU A 60 -8.35 -2.72 0.52
CA LEU A 60 -8.83 -1.73 1.48
C LEU A 60 -7.75 -0.67 1.78
N ASN A 61 -8.17 0.59 1.95
CA ASN A 61 -7.28 1.63 2.46
C ASN A 61 -7.10 1.44 3.98
N PRO A 62 -5.87 1.18 4.46
CA PRO A 62 -5.64 0.96 5.89
C PRO A 62 -5.89 2.21 6.74
N CYS A 63 -5.83 3.41 6.16
CA CYS A 63 -6.17 4.66 6.86
C CYS A 63 -7.67 4.78 7.15
N ASP A 64 -8.52 4.12 6.37
CA ASP A 64 -9.98 4.15 6.49
C ASP A 64 -10.51 2.96 7.29
N THR A 65 -9.62 2.14 7.86
CA THR A 65 -9.99 0.93 8.59
C THR A 65 -10.08 1.22 10.09
N ASP A 66 -11.27 1.05 10.66
CA ASP A 66 -11.53 1.25 12.10
C ASP A 66 -11.12 0.04 12.95
N SER A 67 -11.18 -1.17 12.39
CA SER A 67 -10.79 -2.40 13.07
C SER A 67 -10.42 -3.48 12.07
N ILE A 68 -9.32 -4.18 12.34
CA ILE A 68 -8.90 -5.37 11.57
C ILE A 68 -9.42 -6.67 12.19
N ILE A 69 -9.99 -6.63 13.39
CA ILE A 69 -10.49 -7.80 14.11
C ILE A 69 -11.61 -8.49 13.32
N ASP A 70 -12.55 -7.71 12.79
CA ASP A 70 -13.68 -8.25 12.04
C ASP A 70 -13.21 -8.86 10.71
N LEU A 71 -12.26 -8.21 10.04
CA LEU A 71 -11.64 -8.73 8.82
C LEU A 71 -10.92 -10.06 9.08
N ILE A 72 -10.22 -10.17 10.21
CA ILE A 72 -9.55 -11.40 10.65
C ILE A 72 -10.58 -12.50 10.94
N LYS A 73 -11.66 -12.20 11.67
CA LYS A 73 -12.71 -13.18 12.03
C LYS A 73 -13.51 -13.68 10.83
N ILE A 74 -13.77 -12.81 9.85
CA ILE A 74 -14.49 -13.15 8.62
C ILE A 74 -13.59 -13.91 7.64
N SER A 75 -12.27 -13.78 7.77
CA SER A 75 -11.32 -14.48 6.89
C SER A 75 -11.43 -15.99 7.06
N GLN A 76 -12.04 -16.65 6.08
CA GLN A 76 -12.11 -18.11 6.00
C GLN A 76 -10.88 -18.73 5.33
N GLU A 77 -9.89 -17.91 4.99
CA GLU A 77 -8.76 -18.33 4.18
C GLU A 77 -7.61 -18.85 5.06
N ASN A 78 -7.00 -19.95 4.63
CA ASN A 78 -5.83 -20.53 5.28
C ASN A 78 -4.55 -19.75 4.92
N LEU A 79 -4.50 -18.47 5.28
CA LEU A 79 -3.38 -17.57 5.01
C LEU A 79 -2.57 -17.30 6.27
N ASN A 80 -1.27 -17.04 6.08
CA ASN A 80 -0.47 -16.41 7.13
C ASN A 80 -0.76 -14.90 7.19
N LEU A 81 -0.42 -14.28 8.32
CA LEU A 81 -0.69 -12.85 8.55
C LEU A 81 -0.03 -11.96 7.50
N LYS A 82 1.20 -12.26 7.07
CA LYS A 82 1.85 -11.47 6.03
C LYS A 82 1.04 -11.45 4.73
N SER A 83 0.62 -12.62 4.25
CA SER A 83 -0.20 -12.77 3.05
C SER A 83 -1.57 -12.13 3.21
N PHE A 84 -2.17 -12.23 4.41
CA PHE A 84 -3.44 -11.55 4.72
C PHE A 84 -3.35 -10.05 4.49
N PHE A 85 -2.35 -9.39 5.09
CA PHE A 85 -2.23 -7.94 4.98
C PHE A 85 -1.91 -7.49 3.54
N LEU A 86 -1.00 -8.19 2.86
CA LEU A 86 -0.62 -7.87 1.48
C LEU A 86 -1.78 -8.08 0.48
N LYS A 87 -2.69 -9.02 0.78
CA LYS A 87 -3.86 -9.29 -0.07
C LYS A 87 -5.00 -8.31 0.17
N ASN A 88 -5.31 -8.03 1.43
CA ASN A 88 -6.53 -7.30 1.79
C ASN A 88 -6.36 -5.78 1.77
N PHE A 89 -5.14 -5.26 1.87
CA PHE A 89 -4.90 -3.81 1.95
C PHE A 89 -4.06 -3.29 0.79
N THR A 90 -4.46 -2.14 0.27
CA THR A 90 -3.63 -1.35 -0.65
C THR A 90 -2.63 -0.52 0.16
N GLY A 91 -1.38 -0.42 -0.31
CA GLY A 91 -0.36 0.42 0.32
C GLY A 91 0.37 -0.20 1.52
N ILE A 92 0.02 -1.42 1.93
CA ILE A 92 0.82 -2.18 2.90
C ILE A 92 1.93 -2.93 2.17
N SER A 93 3.18 -2.63 2.53
CA SER A 93 4.37 -3.27 1.98
C SER A 93 4.87 -4.40 2.88
N PRO A 94 5.73 -5.32 2.38
CA PRO A 94 6.40 -6.31 3.23
C PRO A 94 7.16 -5.70 4.41
N GLN A 95 7.70 -4.49 4.24
CA GLN A 95 8.37 -3.73 5.30
C GLN A 95 7.38 -3.26 6.35
N MET A 96 6.19 -2.80 5.96
CA MET A 96 5.13 -2.43 6.89
C MET A 96 4.64 -3.67 7.68
N CYS A 97 4.53 -4.83 7.02
CA CYS A 97 4.24 -6.08 7.72
C CYS A 97 5.32 -6.42 8.76
N SER A 98 6.59 -6.19 8.44
CA SER A 98 7.70 -6.44 9.37
C SER A 98 7.66 -5.48 10.58
N GLU A 99 7.24 -4.24 10.37
CA GLU A 99 7.03 -3.27 11.47
C GLU A 99 5.84 -3.68 12.35
N LEU A 100 4.73 -4.14 11.75
CA LEU A 100 3.56 -4.64 12.50
C LEU A 100 3.91 -5.90 13.31
N GLU A 101 4.63 -6.84 12.70
CA GLU A 101 5.18 -8.04 13.34
C GLU A 101 6.03 -7.66 14.56
N TYR A 102 6.97 -6.72 14.38
CA TYR A 102 7.82 -6.23 15.46
C TYR A 102 7.04 -5.53 16.59
N ARG A 103 6.09 -4.63 16.27
CA ARG A 103 5.33 -3.90 17.30
C ARG A 103 4.33 -4.76 18.05
N SER A 104 3.82 -5.79 17.40
CA SER A 104 2.77 -6.65 17.95
C SER A 104 3.34 -7.89 18.63
N ASP A 105 4.64 -8.17 18.48
CA ASP A 105 5.32 -9.37 18.99
C ASP A 105 4.65 -10.68 18.51
N ILE A 106 4.27 -10.71 17.23
CA ILE A 106 3.56 -11.83 16.59
C ILE A 106 4.32 -12.24 15.32
N ASP A 107 4.70 -13.52 15.22
CA ASP A 107 5.28 -14.08 13.98
C ASP A 107 4.25 -14.04 12.84
N PHE A 108 4.54 -13.25 11.81
CA PHE A 108 3.63 -13.06 10.67
C PHE A 108 3.60 -14.26 9.70
N LYS A 109 4.41 -15.29 9.95
CA LYS A 109 4.32 -16.59 9.27
C LYS A 109 3.23 -17.48 9.86
N ARG A 110 2.75 -17.18 11.07
CA ARG A 110 1.62 -17.90 11.69
C ARG A 110 0.36 -17.69 10.88
N ASN A 111 -0.49 -18.71 10.94
CA ASN A 111 -1.82 -18.63 10.36
C ASN A 111 -2.69 -17.64 11.12
N ILE A 112 -3.55 -16.90 10.42
CA ILE A 112 -4.47 -15.94 11.03
C ILE A 112 -5.35 -16.63 12.08
N SER A 113 -5.83 -17.86 11.80
CA SER A 113 -6.69 -18.63 12.69
C SER A 113 -6.02 -19.08 14.00
N SER A 114 -4.70 -18.97 14.09
CA SER A 114 -3.93 -19.35 15.30
C SER A 114 -3.81 -18.22 16.32
N LEU A 115 -4.35 -17.04 16.02
CA LEU A 115 -4.33 -15.90 16.94
C LEU A 115 -5.34 -16.07 18.06
N ASN A 116 -4.92 -15.78 19.28
CA ASN A 116 -5.84 -15.63 20.41
C ASN A 116 -6.40 -14.19 20.49
N GLU A 117 -7.38 -13.97 21.36
CA GLU A 117 -8.07 -12.67 21.48
C GLU A 117 -7.12 -11.53 21.91
N GLU A 118 -6.17 -11.81 22.81
CA GLU A 118 -5.19 -10.80 23.26
C GLU A 118 -4.23 -10.39 22.14
N GLU A 119 -3.75 -11.37 21.36
CA GLU A 119 -2.90 -11.13 20.18
C GLU A 119 -3.65 -10.32 19.12
N MET A 120 -4.93 -10.62 18.89
CA MET A 120 -5.76 -9.87 17.94
C MET A 120 -5.97 -8.41 18.37
N GLU A 121 -6.25 -8.17 19.64
CA GLU A 121 -6.40 -6.82 20.19
C GLU A 121 -5.08 -6.04 20.13
N ASN A 122 -3.96 -6.68 20.49
CA ASN A 122 -2.65 -6.05 20.40
C ASN A 122 -2.27 -5.69 18.96
N LEU A 123 -2.51 -6.60 18.01
CA LEU A 123 -2.28 -6.36 16.59
C LEU A 123 -3.15 -5.23 16.05
N ASN A 124 -4.45 -5.22 16.40
CA ASN A 124 -5.39 -4.16 16.01
C ASN A 124 -4.97 -2.79 16.56
N LYS A 125 -4.60 -2.72 17.84
CA LYS A 125 -4.11 -1.49 18.47
C LYS A 125 -2.87 -0.94 17.76
N ASN A 126 -1.88 -1.80 17.46
CA ASN A 126 -0.66 -1.38 16.77
C ASN A 126 -0.92 -0.94 15.33
N PHE A 127 -1.80 -1.66 14.62
CA PHE A 127 -2.27 -1.28 13.29
C PHE A 127 -2.89 0.13 13.30
N LEU A 128 -3.88 0.35 14.16
CA LEU A 128 -4.56 1.65 14.24
C LEU A 128 -3.61 2.77 14.68
N SER A 129 -2.66 2.49 15.57
CA SER A 129 -1.63 3.46 15.97
C SER A 129 -0.76 3.89 14.79
N ILE A 130 -0.29 2.94 13.96
CA ILE A 130 0.54 3.26 12.79
C ILE A 130 -0.24 4.12 11.81
N PHE A 131 -1.46 3.72 11.45
CA PHE A 131 -2.23 4.44 10.44
C PHE A 131 -2.83 5.75 10.95
N LYS A 132 -3.00 5.90 12.26
CA LYS A 132 -3.23 7.21 12.89
C LYS A 132 -2.04 8.14 12.71
N ASP A 133 -0.82 7.67 12.97
CA ASP A 133 0.38 8.50 12.78
C ASP A 133 0.55 8.92 11.31
N ILE A 134 0.26 8.03 10.36
CA ILE A 134 0.29 8.33 8.92
C ILE A 134 -0.75 9.40 8.56
N ARG A 135 -1.99 9.26 9.03
CA ARG A 135 -3.07 10.26 8.80
C ARG A 135 -2.76 11.62 9.42
N ASP A 136 -2.11 11.63 10.57
CA ASP A 136 -1.68 12.85 11.27
C ASP A 136 -0.39 13.45 10.68
N ASN A 137 0.18 12.86 9.61
CA ASN A 137 1.47 13.22 9.01
C ASN A 137 2.65 13.20 10.01
N LYS A 138 2.59 12.32 11.02
CA LYS A 138 3.62 12.15 12.05
C LYS A 138 4.67 11.15 11.59
N PHE A 139 5.55 11.61 10.70
CA PHE A 139 6.68 10.80 10.24
C PHE A 139 7.90 11.06 11.13
N SER A 140 8.28 10.05 11.92
CA SER A 140 9.56 10.06 12.64
C SER A 140 10.54 9.12 11.95
N ILE A 141 11.76 9.57 11.71
CA ILE A 141 12.83 8.73 11.18
C ILE A 141 13.21 7.74 12.28
N LYS A 142 12.64 6.52 12.24
CA LYS A 142 13.12 5.41 13.06
C LYS A 142 14.29 4.76 12.35
N LYS A 143 15.49 4.95 12.90
CA LYS A 143 16.73 4.36 12.42
C LYS A 143 16.75 2.88 12.79
N SER A 144 16.07 2.02 12.02
CA SER A 144 16.04 0.57 12.26
C SER A 144 17.29 -0.17 11.76
N LEU A 145 18.38 0.55 11.46
CA LEU A 145 19.61 0.01 10.86
C LEU A 145 20.78 -0.14 11.85
N GLU A 146 20.55 -0.13 13.17
CA GLU A 146 21.63 -0.37 14.15
C GLU A 146 21.95 -1.85 14.42
N MET A 147 21.37 -2.80 13.68
CA MET A 147 21.74 -4.24 13.79
C MET A 147 22.56 -4.81 12.64
N MET A 148 23.12 -4.00 11.74
CA MET A 148 24.20 -4.45 10.85
C MET A 148 25.32 -3.40 10.81
N SER A 149 26.40 -3.69 11.54
CA SER A 149 27.71 -3.08 11.32
C SER A 149 28.15 -3.35 9.88
N LEU A 150 27.85 -2.42 8.98
CA LEU A 150 28.54 -2.28 7.70
C LEU A 150 28.97 -0.81 7.58
N LYS A 151 30.28 -0.60 7.70
CA LYS A 151 30.95 0.64 7.31
C LYS A 151 30.67 0.87 5.83
N THR A 152 29.71 1.75 5.51
CA THR A 152 29.57 2.27 4.15
C THR A 152 29.96 3.74 4.18
N SER A 153 31.21 4.01 3.78
CA SER A 153 31.68 5.35 3.44
C SER A 153 31.01 5.75 2.12
N ILE A 154 30.07 6.69 2.16
CA ILE A 154 29.57 7.35 0.96
C ILE A 154 30.43 8.59 0.75
N GLN A 155 31.33 8.52 -0.23
CA GLN A 155 32.06 9.65 -0.75
C GLN A 155 31.23 10.21 -1.90
N LEU A 156 30.66 11.41 -1.73
CA LEU A 156 30.05 12.13 -2.85
C LEU A 156 31.17 12.60 -3.79
N ILE A 157 31.04 12.27 -5.08
CA ILE A 157 31.71 12.97 -6.18
C ILE A 157 30.87 14.21 -6.50
#